data_AF-A0A1Q7FWP5-F1
#
_entry.id   AF-A0A1Q7FWP5-F1
#
_cell.length_a   1.000
_cell.length_b   1.000
_cell.length_c   1.000
_cell.angle_alpha   90.00
_cell.angle_beta   90.00
_cell.angle_gamma   90.00
#
_symmetry.space_group_name_H-M   'P 1'
#
loop_
_entity.id
_entity.type
_entity.pdbx_description
1 polymer ?
#
loop_
_entity_poly.entity_id
_entity_poly.type
_entity_poly.pdbx_seq_one_letter_code
_entity_poly.pdbx_strand_id
1 'polypeptide(L)' 'MSKLQLWVNCKACGREFDTRVQMDRKSFERGTLAANYHLCPHCGERRTYAKADYRTKEALPTRVVLAPPTGPQSTPSP' A
#
# COMPACT_ATOMS: atom_id res chain seq x y z
N MET A 1 -15.18 -6.67 -1.25
CA MET A 1 -14.89 -5.76 -2.39
C MET A 1 -13.39 -5.71 -2.57
N SER A 2 -12.89 -5.69 -3.81
CA SER A 2 -11.46 -5.51 -4.07
C SER A 2 -11.03 -4.11 -3.61
N LYS A 3 -9.92 -4.04 -2.86
CA LYS A 3 -9.32 -2.77 -2.48
C LYS A 3 -8.54 -2.21 -3.68
N LEU A 4 -8.53 -0.90 -3.81
CA LEU A 4 -7.62 -0.19 -4.69
C LEU A 4 -6.32 0.08 -3.95
N GLN A 5 -5.20 -0.11 -4.63
CA GLN A 5 -3.90 0.36 -4.20
C GLN A 5 -3.55 1.64 -4.95
N LEU A 6 -3.08 2.65 -4.21
CA LEU A 6 -2.81 3.97 -4.74
C LEU A 6 -1.34 4.15 -5.11
N TRP A 7 -1.11 4.56 -6.35
CA TRP A 7 0.20 4.78 -6.96
C TRP A 7 0.32 6.23 -7.41
N VAL A 8 1.54 6.76 -7.45
CA VAL A 8 1.82 8.10 -7.98
C VAL A 8 3.10 8.09 -8.81
N ASN A 9 3.22 9.06 -9.72
CA ASN A 9 4.50 9.37 -10.35
C ASN A 9 5.26 10.38 -9.51
N CYS A 10 6.52 10.10 -9.19
CA CYS A 10 7.35 11.04 -8.44
C CYS A 10 7.46 12.38 -9.18
N LYS A 11 7.07 13.50 -8.53
CA LYS A 11 7.17 14.85 -9.12
C LYS A 11 8.62 15.31 -9.36
N ALA A 12 9.61 14.64 -8.77
CA ALA A 12 11.03 14.95 -8.94
C ALA A 12 11.73 14.05 -9.97
N CYS A 13 11.60 12.72 -9.85
CA CYS A 13 12.31 11.78 -10.73
C CYS A 13 11.43 11.09 -11.79
N GLY A 14 10.13 11.37 -11.83
CA GLY A 14 9.19 10.83 -12.81
C GLY A 14 8.81 9.35 -12.63
N ARG A 15 9.53 8.58 -11.80
CA ARG A 15 9.26 7.15 -11.60
C ARG A 15 7.99 6.91 -10.81
N GLU A 16 7.20 5.93 -11.27
CA GLU A 16 6.00 5.47 -10.58
C GLU A 16 6.38 4.67 -9.32
N PHE A 17 5.61 4.83 -8.24
CA PHE A 17 5.78 4.04 -7.03
C PHE A 17 4.47 3.84 -6.27
N ASP A 18 4.43 2.77 -5.47
CA ASP A 18 3.34 2.44 -4.57
C ASP A 18 3.39 3.31 -3.31
N THR A 19 2.28 3.98 -3.00
CA THR A 19 2.17 4.80 -1.79
C THR A 19 1.83 4.00 -0.54
N ARG A 20 1.59 2.68 -0.68
CA ARG A 20 1.12 1.75 0.36
C ARG A 20 -0.27 2.04 0.91
N VAL A 21 -0.91 3.10 0.41
CA VAL A 21 -2.31 3.41 0.75
C VAL A 21 -3.23 2.48 -0.03
N GLN A 22 -4.14 1.84 0.69
CA GLN A 22 -5.21 1.05 0.11
C GLN A 22 -6.58 1.55 0.58
N MET A 23 -7.58 1.51 -0.29
CA MET A 23 -8.95 1.86 0.07
C MET A 23 -9.99 1.25 -0.87
N ASP A 24 -11.24 1.20 -0.45
CA ASP A 24 -12.34 0.75 -1.30
C ASP A 24 -12.59 1.72 -2.46
N ARG A 25 -12.97 1.16 -3.61
CA ARG A 25 -13.29 1.92 -4.82
C ARG A 25 -14.35 3.01 -4.60
N LYS A 26 -15.46 2.68 -3.94
CA LYS A 26 -16.52 3.64 -3.63
C LYS A 26 -16.04 4.81 -2.78
N SER A 27 -15.14 4.53 -1.83
CA SER A 27 -14.53 5.56 -0.97
C SER A 27 -13.59 6.47 -1.76
N PHE A 28 -12.80 5.91 -2.68
CA PHE A 28 -11.96 6.69 -3.58
C PHE A 28 -12.79 7.58 -4.51
N GLU A 29 -13.88 7.06 -5.09
CA GLU A 29 -14.75 7.81 -6.01
C GLU A 29 -15.46 8.98 -5.29
N ARG A 30 -16.11 8.70 -4.16
CA ARG A 30 -16.93 9.68 -3.42
C ARG A 30 -16.11 10.64 -2.54
N GLY A 31 -14.95 10.20 -2.06
CA GLY A 31 -14.17 10.94 -1.08
C GLY A 31 -13.31 12.05 -1.68
N THR A 32 -13.11 13.12 -0.90
CA THR A 32 -11.99 14.04 -1.09
C THR A 32 -10.76 13.44 -0.42
N LEU A 33 -9.82 12.91 -1.20
CA LEU A 33 -8.51 12.56 -0.65
C LEU A 33 -7.80 13.85 -0.28
N ALA A 34 -7.48 14.01 1.02
CA ALA A 34 -6.58 15.07 1.44
C ALA A 34 -5.24 14.94 0.72
N ALA A 35 -4.57 16.06 0.51
CA ALA A 35 -3.24 16.06 -0.06
C ALA A 35 -2.27 15.44 0.96
N ASN A 36 -1.57 14.37 0.57
CA ASN A 36 -0.71 13.59 1.48
C ASN A 36 0.74 13.63 1.04
N TYR A 37 1.66 13.57 2.01
CA TYR A 37 3.10 13.47 1.75
C TYR A 37 3.50 12.03 1.43
N HIS A 38 4.25 11.83 0.35
CA HIS A 38 4.87 10.55 0.03
C HIS A 38 6.37 10.72 -0.21
N LEU A 39 7.14 9.77 0.33
CA LEU A 39 8.57 9.63 0.09
C LEU A 39 8.78 8.73 -1.14
N CYS A 40 9.47 9.23 -2.15
CA CYS A 40 9.81 8.42 -3.31
C CYS A 40 10.92 7.41 -2.95
N PRO A 41 10.68 6.09 -3.09
CA PRO A 41 11.70 5.09 -2.78
C PRO A 41 12.86 5.09 -3.78
N HIS A 42 12.69 5.72 -4.95
CA HIS A 42 13.69 5.72 -6.00
C HIS A 42 14.68 6.89 -5.93
N CYS A 43 14.28 8.03 -5.35
CA CYS A 43 15.14 9.23 -5.30
C CYS A 43 15.18 9.92 -3.93
N GLY A 44 14.42 9.43 -2.93
CA GLY A 44 14.41 9.99 -1.57
C GLY A 44 13.65 11.30 -1.41
N GLU A 45 13.03 11.83 -2.46
CA GLU A 45 12.31 13.11 -2.37
C GLU A 45 10.94 12.93 -1.68
N ARG A 46 10.62 13.82 -0.74
CA ARG A 46 9.29 13.89 -0.10
C ARG A 46 8.46 15.03 -0.67
N ARG A 47 7.31 14.71 -1.28
CA ARG A 47 6.40 15.71 -1.88
C ARG A 47 4.94 15.45 -1.51
N THR A 48 4.11 16.47 -1.69
CA THR A 48 2.66 16.40 -1.50
C THR A 48 1.95 16.00 -2.80
N TYR A 49 0.98 15.10 -2.67
CA TYR A 49 0.18 14.58 -3.79
C TYR A 49 -1.31 14.76 -3.50
N ALA A 50 -2.02 15.36 -4.45
CA ALA A 50 -3.47 15.56 -4.41
C ALA A 50 -4.18 14.32 -4.99
N LYS A 51 -5.50 14.22 -4.79
CA LYS A 51 -6.32 13.12 -5.35
C LYS A 51 -6.06 12.86 -6.84
N ALA A 52 -5.95 13.93 -7.64
CA ALA A 52 -5.72 13.85 -9.09
C ALA A 52 -4.35 13.27 -9.49
N ASP A 53 -3.37 13.27 -8.57
CA ASP A 53 -2.07 12.67 -8.83
C ASP A 53 -2.09 11.14 -8.72
N TYR A 54 -3.12 10.57 -8.07
CA TYR A 54 -3.19 9.15 -7.80
C TYR A 54 -3.70 8.34 -8.99
N ARG A 55 -2.98 7.27 -9.26
CA ARG A 55 -3.39 6.16 -10.12
C ARG A 55 -3.84 4.99 -9.24
N THR A 56 -4.85 4.27 -9.67
CA THR A 56 -5.40 3.15 -8.92
C THR A 56 -5.10 1.83 -9.63
N LYS A 57 -4.58 0.86 -8.89
CA LYS A 57 -4.46 -0.54 -9.33
C LYS A 57 -5.30 -1.42 -8.42
N GLU A 58 -5.77 -2.57 -8.89
CA GLU A 58 -6.40 -3.53 -8.00
C GLU A 58 -5.35 -4.07 -7.02
N ALA A 59 -5.66 -4.03 -5.73
CA ALA A 59 -4.83 -4.70 -4.74
C ALA A 59 -4.98 -6.20 -4.96
N LEU A 60 -3.85 -6.88 -5.21
CA LEU A 60 -3.84 -8.34 -5.18
C LEU A 60 -4.31 -8.78 -3.79
N PRO A 61 -5.11 -9.86 -3.70
CA PRO A 61 -5.40 -10.43 -2.41
C PRO A 61 -4.06 -10.75 -1.75
N THR A 62 -3.81 -10.14 -0.58
CA THR A 62 -2.69 -10.56 0.26
C THR A 62 -2.81 -12.06 0.39
N ARG A 63 -1.91 -12.82 -0.24
CA ARG A 63 -1.77 -14.23 0.06
C ARG A 63 -1.52 -14.27 1.55
N VAL A 64 -2.52 -14.71 2.30
CA VAL A 64 -2.32 -15.11 3.68
C VAL A 64 -1.30 -16.23 3.57
N VAL A 65 -0.04 -15.91 3.86
CA VAL A 65 0.96 -16.94 4.11
C VAL A 65 0.42 -17.62 5.36
N LEU A 66 -0.27 -18.74 5.16
CA LEU A 66 -0.63 -19.63 6.24
C LEU A 66 0.68 -19.95 6.93
N ALA A 67 0.87 -19.40 8.14
CA ALA A 67 1.98 -19.75 8.97
C ALA A 67 2.01 -21.29 9.08
N PRO A 68 3.16 -21.95 8.93
CA PRO A 68 3.23 -23.39 9.13
C PRO A 68 2.72 -23.71 10.54
N PRO A 69 1.94 -24.80 10.73
CA PRO A 69 1.46 -25.15 12.06
C PRO A 69 2.67 -25.44 12.96
N THR A 70 2.83 -24.60 13.99
CA THR A 70 3.81 -24.81 15.06
C THR A 70 3.42 -26.09 15.80
N GLY A 71 4.12 -27.19 15.51
CA GLY A 71 3.98 -28.45 16.26
C GLY A 71 4.34 -28.26 17.74
N PRO A 72 3.78 -29.07 18.65
CA PRO A 72 3.88 -28.84 20.08
C PRO A 72 5.30 -29.04 20.62
N GLN A 73 5.64 -28.17 21.57
CA GLN A 73 6.85 -28.12 22.39
C GLN A 73 7.20 -29.47 23.03
N SER A 74 8.48 -29.81 22.95
CA SER A 74 9.12 -30.85 23.76
C SER A 74 8.89 -30.59 25.25
N THR A 75 8.40 -31.61 25.96
CA THR A 75 8.29 -31.66 27.42
C THR A 75 9.67 -31.70 28.09
N PRO A 76 9.87 -31.06 29.26
CA PRO A 76 11.11 -31.22 30.02
C PRO A 76 11.10 -32.50 30.88
N SER A 77 12.26 -33.16 30.94
CA SER A 77 12.57 -34.31 31.82
C SER A 77 12.79 -33.89 33.28
N PRO A 78 12.50 -34.78 34.25
CA PRO A 78 13.29 -34.93 35.47
C PRO A 78 14.41 -35.98 35.31
#